data_AF-A0A1W0CCZ8-F1
#
_entry.id   AF-A0A1W0CCZ8-F1
#
_cell.length_a   1.000
_cell.length_b   1.000
_cell.length_c   1.000
_cell.angle_alpha   90.00
_cell.angle_beta   90.00
_cell.angle_gamma   90.00
#
_symmetry.space_group_name_H-M   'P 1'
#
loop_
_entity.id
_entity.type
_entity.pdbx_description
1 polymer ?
#
loop_
_entity_poly.entity_id
_entity_poly.type
_entity_poly.pdbx_seq_one_letter_code
_entity_poly.pdbx_strand_id
1 'polypeptide(L)' 'MSTWKYADLQAVEAAIASGELEIYRDGAKVTYRSVAELERAREVIRNHLRASGQLAAEPAALPSVTYAAFSRD' A
#
# COMPACT_ATOMS: atom_id res chain seq x y z
N MET A 1 -10.51 -8.18 9.00
CA MET A 1 -9.91 -8.22 7.65
C MET A 1 -8.90 -7.10 7.57
N SER A 2 -7.61 -7.39 7.42
CA SER A 2 -6.59 -6.34 7.24
C SER A 2 -6.75 -5.75 5.84
N THR A 3 -7.23 -4.51 5.75
CA THR A 3 -7.30 -3.77 4.49
C THR A 3 -5.90 -3.32 4.11
N TRP A 4 -5.29 -3.99 3.14
CA TRP A 4 -4.02 -3.57 2.59
C TRP A 4 -4.20 -2.36 1.68
N LYS A 5 -3.29 -1.39 1.78
CA LYS A 5 -3.29 -0.14 1.00
C LYS A 5 -2.05 -0.07 0.12
N TYR A 6 -2.11 0.78 -0.91
CA TYR A 6 -0.96 1.03 -1.78
C TYR A 6 0.27 1.54 -1.02
N ALA A 7 0.06 2.34 0.04
CA ALA A 7 1.13 2.81 0.91
C ALA A 7 1.90 1.66 1.59
N ASP A 8 1.22 0.56 1.93
CA ASP A 8 1.86 -0.61 2.54
C ASP A 8 2.77 -1.32 1.53
N LEU A 9 2.36 -1.36 0.25
CA LEU A 9 3.20 -1.89 -0.83
C LEU A 9 4.46 -1.04 -1.00
N GLN A 10 4.31 0.29 -1.02
CA GLN A 10 5.46 1.19 -1.15
C GLN A 10 6.41 1.09 0.05
N ALA A 11 5.90 0.97 1.26
CA ALA A 11 6.71 0.80 2.46
C ALA A 11 7.53 -0.50 2.40
N VAL A 12 6.92 -1.60 1.92
CA VAL A 12 7.62 -2.87 1.72
C VAL A 12 8.67 -2.78 0.61
N GLU A 13 8.35 -2.14 -0.52
CA GLU A 13 9.31 -1.96 -1.62
C GLU A 13 10.49 -1.06 -1.23
N ALA A 14 10.26 -0.02 -0.43
CA ALA A 14 11.31 0.81 0.14
C ALA A 14 12.18 0.03 1.12
N ALA A 15 11.58 -0.76 2.02
CA ALA A 15 12.34 -1.59 2.96
C ALA A 15 13.20 -2.63 2.24
N ILE A 16 12.69 -3.27 1.18
CA ILE A 16 13.46 -4.18 0.32
C ILE A 16 14.64 -3.44 -0.36
N ALA A 17 14.41 -2.24 -0.89
CA ALA A 17 15.45 -1.44 -1.55
C ALA A 17 16.55 -0.96 -0.57
N SER A 18 16.16 -0.58 0.64
CA SER A 18 17.08 -0.19 1.72
C SER A 18 17.80 -1.38 2.37
N GLY A 19 17.29 -2.60 2.19
CA GLY A 19 17.74 -3.77 2.94
C GLY A 19 17.27 -3.80 4.40
N GLU A 20 16.28 -2.97 4.74
CA GLU A 20 15.67 -2.91 6.06
C GLU A 20 14.62 -4.00 6.20
N LEU A 21 14.60 -4.70 7.34
CA LEU A 21 13.62 -5.77 7.62
C LEU A 21 12.37 -5.25 8.33
N GLU A 22 12.16 -3.94 8.35
CA GLU A 22 11.15 -3.30 9.19
C GLU A 22 10.29 -2.37 8.35
N ILE A 23 8.97 -2.47 8.50
CA ILE A 23 8.00 -1.56 7.87
C ILE A 23 7.08 -0.98 8.94
N TYR A 24 6.59 0.24 8.72
CA TYR A 24 5.53 0.81 9.53
C TYR A 24 4.21 0.73 8.77
N ARG A 25 3.21 0.11 9.39
CA ARG A 25 1.87 -0.07 8.83
C ARG A 25 0.82 0.18 9.90
N ASP A 26 -0.11 1.08 9.62
CA ASP A 26 -1.25 1.38 10.51
C ASP A 26 -0.82 1.76 11.94
N GLY A 27 0.30 2.48 12.07
CA GLY A 27 0.89 2.85 13.36
C GLY A 27 1.63 1.72 14.08
N ALA A 28 1.69 0.52 13.50
CA ALA A 28 2.45 -0.62 14.02
C ALA A 28 3.74 -0.83 13.23
N LYS A 29 4.83 -1.12 13.95
CA LYS A 29 6.08 -1.57 13.35
C LYS A 29 6.00 -3.08 13.12
N VAL A 30 6.17 -3.52 11.88
CA VAL A 30 6.21 -4.92 11.49
C VAL A 30 7.64 -5.26 11.10
N THR A 31 8.28 -6.14 11.86
CA THR A 31 9.64 -6.60 11.62
C THR A 31 9.61 -8.01 11.03
N TYR A 32 10.21 -8.19 9.86
CA TYR A 32 10.39 -9.46 9.17
C TYR A 32 11.72 -10.10 9.59
N ARG A 33 11.85 -11.43 9.43
CA ARG A 33 13.09 -12.13 9.81
C ARG A 33 14.10 -12.17 8.68
N SER A 34 13.67 -11.94 7.44
CA SER A 34 14.53 -12.05 6.26
C SER A 34 13.95 -11.30 5.06
N VAL A 35 14.81 -10.93 4.11
CA VAL A 35 14.40 -10.30 2.84
C VAL A 35 13.44 -11.20 2.05
N ALA A 36 13.63 -12.52 2.09
CA ALA A 36 12.71 -13.47 1.46
C ALA A 36 11.28 -13.40 2.04
N GLU A 37 11.12 -13.12 3.34
CA GLU A 37 9.79 -12.90 3.93
C GLU A 37 9.19 -11.56 3.48
N LEU A 38 10.01 -10.53 3.34
CA LEU A 38 9.59 -9.24 2.78
C LEU A 38 9.11 -9.36 1.34
N GLU A 39 9.82 -10.13 0.50
CA GLU A 39 9.40 -10.42 -0.88
C GLU A 39 8.07 -11.16 -0.92
N ARG A 40 7.88 -12.17 -0.06
CA ARG A 40 6.58 -12.85 0.07
C ARG A 40 5.48 -11.91 0.54
N ALA A 41 5.76 -11.02 1.49
CA ALA A 41 4.80 -10.03 1.95
C ALA A 41 4.39 -9.08 0.81
N ARG A 42 5.35 -8.63 0.01
CA ARG A 42 5.09 -7.83 -1.21
C ARG A 42 4.14 -8.54 -2.16
N GLU A 43 4.34 -9.83 -2.42
CA GLU A 43 3.46 -10.61 -3.29
C GLU A 43 2.05 -10.75 -2.74
N VAL A 44 1.91 -11.02 -1.43
CA VAL A 44 0.60 -11.10 -0.75
C VAL A 44 -0.14 -9.76 -0.86
N ILE A 45 0.54 -8.65 -0.59
CA ILE A 45 -0.03 -7.30 -0.68
C ILE A 45 -0.47 -7.01 -2.11
N ARG A 46 0.38 -7.29 -3.09
CA ARG A 46 0.07 -7.09 -4.50
C ARG A 46 -1.14 -7.90 -4.95
N ASN A 47 -1.21 -9.17 -4.56
CA ASN A 47 -2.33 -10.04 -4.89
C ASN A 47 -3.62 -9.55 -4.22
N HIS A 48 -3.55 -9.12 -2.96
CA HIS A 48 -4.69 -8.54 -2.27
C HIS A 48 -5.16 -7.26 -2.95
N LEU A 49 -4.26 -6.31 -3.24
CA LEU A 49 -4.59 -5.05 -3.91
C LEU A 49 -5.18 -5.26 -5.31
N ARG A 50 -4.70 -6.27 -6.06
CA ARG A 50 -5.29 -6.68 -7.35
C ARG A 50 -6.70 -7.24 -7.15
N ALA A 51 -6.88 -8.13 -6.18
CA ALA A 51 -8.18 -8.71 -5.86
C ALA A 51 -9.19 -7.67 -5.34
N SER A 52 -8.72 -6.65 -4.61
CA SER A 52 -9.52 -5.52 -4.14
C SER A 52 -9.77 -4.45 -5.21
N GLY A 53 -9.19 -4.58 -6.41
CA GLY A 53 -9.30 -3.57 -7.49
C GLY A 53 -8.61 -2.24 -7.18
N GLN A 54 -7.85 -2.15 -6.08
CA GLN A 54 -7.05 -0.97 -5.72
C GLN A 54 -5.75 -0.87 -6.51
N LEU A 55 -5.21 -2.02 -6.94
CA LEU A 55 -4.32 -2.08 -8.10
C LEU A 55 -5.20 -2.14 -9.35
N ALA A 56 -5.86 -1.03 -9.66
CA ALA A 56 -6.32 -0.81 -11.01
C ALA A 56 -5.06 -0.84 -11.90
N ALA A 57 -5.05 -1.69 -12.93
CA ALA A 57 -4.15 -1.47 -14.07
C ALA A 57 -4.34 0.00 -14.45
N GLU A 58 -3.27 0.79 -14.39
CA GLU A 58 -3.23 2.24 -14.63
C GLU A 58 -4.60 2.83 -15.02
N PRO A 59 -5.33 3.46 -14.08
CA PRO A 59 -6.40 4.33 -14.52
C PRO A 59 -5.70 5.48 -15.25
N ALA A 60 -5.78 5.47 -16.58
CA ALA A 60 -5.54 6.66 -17.37
C ALA A 60 -6.24 7.83 -16.65
N ALA A 61 -5.42 8.76 -16.15
CA ALA A 61 -5.76 10.01 -15.50
C ALA A 61 -7.25 10.21 -15.14
N LEU A 62 -7.58 10.16 -13.85
CA LEU A 62 -8.76 10.86 -13.34
C LEU A 62 -8.31 11.90 -12.30
N PRO A 63 -8.67 13.19 -12.50
CA PRO A 63 -8.21 14.29 -11.66
C PRO A 63 -8.81 14.24 -10.25
N SER A 64 -8.02 14.75 -9.31
CA SER A 64 -8.34 14.92 -7.88
C SER A 64 -9.80 15.31 -7.62
N VAL A 65 -10.48 14.56 -6.76
CA VAL A 65 -11.81 14.90 -6.26
C VAL A 65 -11.67 16.08 -5.30
N THR A 66 -11.90 17.30 -5.80
CA THR A 66 -12.13 18.48 -4.97
C THR A 66 -13.50 18.36 -4.31
N TYR A 67 -13.53 18.32 -2.98
CA TYR A 67 -14.74 18.43 -2.18
C TYR A 67 -15.29 19.85 -2.33
N ALA A 68 -16.30 20.03 -3.19
CA ALA A 68 -17.01 21.30 -3.31
C ALA A 68 -17.71 21.61 -1.99
N ALA A 69 -17.37 22.75 -1.38
CA ALA A 69 -18.00 23.25 -0.17
C ALA A 69 -19.49 23.52 -0.43
N PHE A 70 -20.33 22.94 0.41
CA PHE A 70 -21.77 23.15 0.42
C PHE A 70 -22.05 24.52 1.06
N SER A 71 -22.19 25.56 0.25
CA SER A 71 -22.75 26.83 0.70
C SER A 71 -24.28 26.70 0.71
N ARG A 72 -24.87 26.75 1.91
CA ARG A 72 -26.32 26.83 2.11
C ARG A 72 -26.72 28.31 2.12
N ASP A 73 -27.64 28.67 1.23
CA ASP A 73 -28.44 29.91 1.23
C ASP A 73 -29.22 30.07 2.55
#